data_AF-A0A9D1PHF5-F1
#
_entry.id   AF-A0A9D1PHF5-F1
#
_cell.length_a   1.000
_cell.length_b   1.000
_cell.length_c   1.000
_cell.angle_alpha   90.00
_cell.angle_beta   90.00
_cell.angle_gamma   90.00
#
_symmetry.space_group_name_H-M   'P 1'
#
loop_
_entity.id
_entity.type
_entity.pdbx_description
1 polymer ?
#
loop_
_entity_poly.entity_id
_entity_poly.type
_entity_poly.pdbx_seq_one_letter_code
_entity_poly.pdbx_strand_id
1 'polypeptide(L)'
;MDQYLKQNDYRNKVFDVIQVGIWTIEIENGKQPRMYADKVMRKLLGIEKEISPQDCYNFWYSRIFSSHVNVVEKGIDKLIAGKQTEITYPWMSLDGSLRYVRCGGERDFSYTDGLRFFGYHHDVTHIVLDEKQNTEKPIISDYILQVLTSVYEAIHLIDFRTQKVIPIKTQNYENWSGMSVPISEYIDIIKKYLSSDLIEFIIQSITKQELLDKNGDEISYFSHDFSIMIDDKNHWFNMFMCMDESNSNNTMIISFRDIDDTKQKQQIASETISELKKLCEIDGLTGVLNRATLEMHIKNHLNEKNENCAFILIDLDNFKKVNDTLGHIEGDVLLMETAEKLKQLCLVNGQVGRLGGDEFVIFIKDLENKTLLKPFAEEIINKLSKTYKLKNEQIKVTASVGIAISDKENCTFSKLYHSADKALYNSKYNGKNTYTFFC
;
A
#
# COMPACT_ATOMS: atom_id res chain seq x y z
N MET A 1 19.38 -63.18 35.02
CA MET A 1 19.52 -61.86 34.37
C MET A 1 20.63 -61.84 33.31
N ASP A 2 21.77 -62.52 33.51
CA ASP A 2 22.87 -62.57 32.51
C ASP A 2 22.70 -63.57 31.34
N GLN A 3 21.74 -64.51 31.40
CA GLN A 3 21.54 -65.49 30.33
C GLN A 3 20.49 -65.09 29.28
N TYR A 4 19.60 -64.15 29.59
CA TYR A 4 18.59 -63.65 28.64
C TYR A 4 19.14 -62.52 27.75
N LEU A 5 20.15 -61.78 28.23
CA LEU A 5 20.85 -60.73 27.47
C LEU A 5 21.89 -61.26 26.49
N LYS A 6 22.36 -62.52 26.64
CA LYS A 6 23.38 -63.12 25.76
C LYS A 6 22.83 -63.76 24.48
N GLN A 7 21.52 -63.99 24.38
CA GLN A 7 20.90 -64.59 23.18
C GLN A 7 20.48 -63.58 22.08
N ASN A 8 20.73 -62.28 22.26
CA ASN A 8 20.22 -61.22 21.37
C ASN A 8 21.30 -60.41 20.62
N ASP A 9 22.52 -60.93 20.50
CA ASP A 9 23.62 -60.19 19.84
C ASP A 9 23.38 -59.97 18.33
N TYR A 10 22.51 -60.77 17.71
CA TYR A 10 22.08 -60.59 16.31
C TYR A 10 20.92 -59.60 16.16
N ARG A 11 20.00 -59.53 17.13
CA ARG A 11 18.88 -58.56 17.14
C ARG A 11 19.40 -57.14 17.37
N ASN A 12 20.33 -56.97 18.32
CA ASN A 12 20.90 -55.65 18.64
C ASN A 12 21.68 -55.04 17.45
N LYS A 13 22.33 -55.86 16.61
CA LYS A 13 23.01 -55.38 15.39
C LYS A 13 22.05 -54.89 14.29
N VAL A 14 20.85 -55.47 14.18
CA VAL A 14 19.83 -55.01 13.22
C VAL A 14 19.24 -53.68 13.69
N PHE A 15 18.98 -53.53 14.99
CA PHE A 15 18.44 -52.29 15.58
C PHE A 15 19.44 -51.12 15.60
N ASP A 16 20.74 -51.39 15.73
CA ASP A 16 21.80 -50.38 15.57
C ASP A 16 21.81 -49.75 14.15
N VAL A 17 21.44 -50.52 13.12
CA VAL A 17 21.40 -50.05 11.72
C VAL A 17 20.15 -49.21 11.42
N ILE A 18 19.02 -49.48 12.11
CA ILE A 18 17.75 -48.76 11.93
C ILE A 18 17.49 -47.67 12.99
N GLN A 19 18.45 -47.38 13.87
CA GLN A 19 18.37 -46.33 14.90
C GLN A 19 17.14 -46.41 15.83
N VAL A 20 16.74 -47.62 16.20
CA VAL A 20 15.62 -47.86 17.12
C VAL A 20 16.14 -48.22 18.50
N GLY A 21 15.81 -47.42 19.51
CA GLY A 21 16.14 -47.69 20.91
C GLY A 21 15.10 -48.56 21.59
N ILE A 22 15.53 -49.58 22.32
CA ILE A 22 14.64 -50.48 23.06
C ILE A 22 14.68 -50.13 24.55
N TRP A 23 13.52 -50.24 25.20
CA TRP A 23 13.37 -50.04 26.63
C TRP A 23 12.45 -51.04 27.29
N THR A 24 12.62 -51.19 28.60
CA THR A 24 11.70 -51.87 29.50
C THR A 24 11.29 -50.90 30.59
N ILE A 25 9.99 -50.71 30.81
CA ILE A 25 9.47 -49.87 31.90
C ILE A 25 8.78 -50.74 32.93
N GLU A 26 9.10 -50.53 34.21
CA GLU A 26 8.46 -51.17 35.36
C GLU A 26 7.76 -50.12 36.21
N ILE A 27 6.49 -50.40 36.54
CA ILE A 27 5.67 -49.60 37.44
C ILE A 27 5.12 -50.54 38.51
N GLU A 28 5.62 -50.40 39.73
CA GLU A 28 5.19 -51.19 40.88
C GLU A 28 4.55 -50.28 41.94
N ASN A 29 3.62 -50.82 42.72
CA ASN A 29 2.96 -50.04 43.76
C ASN A 29 3.95 -49.61 44.85
N GLY A 30 3.97 -48.33 45.18
CA GLY A 30 4.87 -47.76 46.21
C GLY A 30 6.33 -47.58 45.79
N LYS A 31 6.70 -47.87 44.53
CA LYS A 31 8.04 -47.59 43.99
C LYS A 31 7.99 -46.54 42.88
N GLN A 32 9.07 -45.77 42.72
CA GLN A 32 9.21 -44.92 41.55
C GLN A 32 9.31 -45.77 40.28
N PRO A 33 8.69 -45.32 39.16
CA PRO A 33 8.83 -45.99 37.87
C PRO A 33 10.30 -46.11 37.46
N ARG A 34 10.62 -47.21 36.78
CA ARG A 34 11.97 -47.51 36.31
C ARG A 34 11.96 -47.76 34.83
N MET A 35 12.96 -47.25 34.12
CA MET A 35 13.19 -47.47 32.71
C MET A 35 14.59 -48.05 32.50
N TYR A 36 14.66 -49.23 31.90
CA TYR A 36 15.90 -49.85 31.46
C TYR A 36 16.01 -49.63 29.96
N ALA A 37 16.99 -48.84 29.54
CA ALA A 37 17.23 -48.47 28.16
C ALA A 37 18.46 -49.18 27.61
N ASP A 38 18.41 -49.67 26.37
CA ASP A 38 19.60 -50.16 25.68
C ASP A 38 20.55 -49.02 25.26
N LYS A 39 21.67 -49.34 24.61
CA LYS A 39 22.67 -48.34 24.21
C LYS A 39 22.11 -47.32 23.22
N VAL A 40 21.27 -47.76 22.27
CA VAL A 40 20.66 -46.89 21.25
C VAL A 40 19.65 -45.95 21.90
N MET A 41 18.84 -46.46 22.81
CA MET A 41 17.86 -45.68 23.54
C MET A 41 18.51 -44.63 24.44
N ARG A 42 19.59 -44.98 25.15
CA ARG A 42 20.36 -43.98 25.92
C ARG A 42 20.95 -42.90 25.02
N LYS A 43 21.45 -43.27 23.84
CA LYS A 43 21.95 -42.30 22.86
C LYS A 43 20.84 -41.39 22.33
N LEU A 44 19.64 -41.92 22.08
CA LEU A 44 18.46 -41.15 21.67
C LEU A 44 18.04 -40.16 22.76
N LEU A 45 18.14 -40.56 24.02
CA LEU A 45 17.89 -39.69 25.17
C LEU A 45 19.05 -38.69 25.43
N GLY A 46 20.17 -38.77 24.72
CA GLY A 46 21.34 -37.92 24.98
C GLY A 46 22.08 -38.25 26.29
N ILE A 47 21.95 -39.49 26.77
CA ILE A 47 22.58 -39.98 28.00
C ILE A 47 23.89 -40.72 27.64
N GLU A 48 25.04 -40.09 27.90
CA GLU A 48 26.36 -40.67 27.58
C GLU A 48 26.90 -41.61 28.66
N LYS A 49 26.41 -41.50 29.89
CA LYS A 49 26.85 -42.29 31.06
C LYS A 49 25.74 -43.22 31.54
N GLU A 50 26.07 -44.34 32.16
CA GLU A 50 25.04 -45.15 32.83
C GLU A 50 24.41 -44.36 33.98
N ILE A 51 23.08 -44.33 33.99
CA ILE A 51 22.27 -43.69 35.03
C ILE A 51 21.32 -44.71 35.65
N SER A 52 20.75 -44.39 36.80
CA SER A 52 19.79 -45.28 37.45
C SER A 52 18.53 -45.45 36.58
N PRO A 53 17.83 -46.60 36.67
CA PRO A 53 16.58 -46.79 35.94
C PRO A 53 15.49 -45.75 36.29
N GLN A 54 15.46 -45.24 37.53
CA GLN A 54 14.56 -44.16 37.94
C GLN A 54 14.90 -42.85 37.22
N ASP A 55 16.18 -42.49 37.20
CA ASP A 55 16.62 -41.28 36.51
C ASP A 55 16.34 -41.37 35.02
N CYS A 56 16.53 -42.56 34.42
CA CYS A 56 16.21 -42.80 33.01
C CYS A 56 14.72 -42.58 32.71
N TYR A 57 13.83 -43.06 33.58
CA TYR A 57 12.39 -42.84 33.43
C TYR A 57 12.03 -41.36 33.56
N ASN A 58 12.50 -40.70 34.62
CA ASN A 58 12.23 -39.28 34.86
C ASN A 58 12.78 -38.41 33.73
N PHE A 59 13.96 -38.75 33.23
CA PHE A 59 14.61 -38.04 32.14
C PHE A 59 13.77 -38.07 30.87
N TRP A 60 13.28 -39.25 30.48
CA TRP A 60 12.37 -39.41 29.35
C TRP A 60 11.04 -38.69 29.57
N TYR A 61 10.35 -38.97 30.69
CA TYR A 61 8.99 -38.48 30.93
C TYR A 61 8.91 -36.95 31.07
N SER A 62 9.87 -36.32 31.76
CA SER A 62 9.90 -34.86 31.96
C SER A 62 10.10 -34.03 30.69
N ARG A 63 10.48 -34.66 29.58
CA ARG A 63 10.80 -34.02 28.28
C ARG A 63 9.74 -34.27 27.20
N ILE A 64 8.64 -34.93 27.56
CA ILE A 64 7.45 -35.01 26.72
C ILE A 64 6.78 -33.63 26.74
N PHE A 65 6.44 -33.11 25.56
CA PHE A 65 5.72 -31.84 25.48
C PHE A 65 4.35 -31.96 26.15
N SER A 66 3.98 -30.95 26.95
CA SER A 66 2.73 -30.93 27.73
C SER A 66 1.48 -31.19 26.88
N SER A 67 1.46 -30.71 25.63
CA SER A 67 0.38 -30.93 24.67
C SER A 67 0.16 -32.40 24.28
N HIS A 68 1.15 -33.27 24.50
CA HIS A 68 1.13 -34.67 24.07
C HIS A 68 1.19 -35.67 25.23
N VAL A 69 1.28 -35.20 26.49
CA VAL A 69 1.24 -36.07 27.67
C VAL A 69 -0.02 -36.94 27.68
N ASN A 70 -1.19 -36.34 27.41
CA ASN A 70 -2.47 -37.08 27.33
C ASN A 70 -2.48 -38.16 26.24
N VAL A 71 -1.73 -38.00 25.15
CA VAL A 71 -1.63 -38.99 24.08
C VAL A 71 -0.77 -40.17 24.52
N VAL A 72 0.33 -39.89 25.23
CA VAL A 72 1.21 -40.91 25.79
C VAL A 72 0.49 -41.70 26.88
N GLU A 73 -0.24 -41.04 27.78
CA GLU A 73 -1.02 -41.69 28.84
C GLU A 73 -2.10 -42.61 28.26
N LYS A 74 -2.85 -42.17 27.24
CA LYS A 74 -3.80 -43.04 26.52
C LYS A 74 -3.12 -44.23 25.85
N GLY A 75 -1.87 -44.08 25.41
CA GLY A 75 -1.05 -45.19 24.93
C GLY A 75 -0.77 -46.20 26.04
N ILE A 76 -0.38 -45.73 27.22
CA ILE A 76 -0.15 -46.57 28.39
C ILE A 76 -1.42 -47.32 28.80
N ASP A 77 -2.59 -46.66 28.81
CA ASP A 77 -3.88 -47.30 29.11
C ASP A 77 -4.17 -48.49 28.17
N LYS A 78 -3.85 -48.33 26.87
CA LYS A 78 -3.97 -49.42 25.89
C LYS A 78 -3.02 -50.58 26.20
N LEU A 79 -1.79 -50.29 26.60
CA LEU A 79 -0.82 -51.30 27.00
C LEU A 79 -1.28 -52.04 28.26
N ILE A 80 -1.82 -51.34 29.26
CA ILE A 80 -2.39 -51.94 30.47
C ILE A 80 -3.50 -52.93 30.09
N ALA A 81 -4.35 -52.55 29.14
CA ALA A 81 -5.43 -53.39 28.59
C ALA A 81 -4.93 -54.52 27.67
N GLY A 82 -3.61 -54.70 27.49
CA GLY A 82 -3.03 -55.76 26.67
C GLY A 82 -3.06 -55.52 25.17
N LYS A 83 -3.33 -54.28 24.74
CA LYS A 83 -3.36 -53.91 23.32
C LYS A 83 -2.02 -53.33 22.90
N GLN A 84 -1.60 -53.64 21.67
CA GLN A 84 -0.48 -52.92 21.04
C GLN A 84 -0.88 -51.47 20.78
N THR A 85 0.06 -50.55 20.96
CA THR A 85 -0.09 -49.14 20.63
C THR A 85 1.16 -48.64 19.95
N GLU A 86 0.98 -47.71 19.02
CA GLU A 86 2.06 -46.95 18.40
C GLU A 86 1.61 -45.49 18.33
N ILE A 87 2.44 -44.59 18.84
CA ILE A 87 2.16 -43.16 18.91
C ILE A 87 3.40 -42.40 18.47
N THR A 88 3.21 -41.26 17.79
CA THR A 88 4.31 -40.34 17.45
C THR A 88 4.09 -39.03 18.20
N TYR A 89 5.12 -38.53 18.88
CA TYR A 89 5.02 -37.28 19.65
C TYR A 89 6.35 -36.51 19.67
N PRO A 90 6.29 -35.17 19.81
CA PRO A 90 7.48 -34.35 20.00
C PRO A 90 8.10 -34.58 21.39
N TRP A 91 9.43 -34.61 21.44
CA TRP A 91 10.24 -34.85 22.62
C TRP A 91 11.49 -33.98 22.58
N MET A 92 11.87 -33.38 23.71
CA MET A 92 13.03 -32.47 23.78
C MET A 92 14.30 -33.23 24.17
N SER A 93 15.36 -33.14 23.37
CA SER A 93 16.67 -33.73 23.65
C SER A 93 17.50 -32.89 24.63
N LEU A 94 18.56 -33.48 25.21
CA LEU A 94 19.44 -32.81 26.18
C LEU A 94 20.23 -31.65 25.57
N ASP A 95 20.57 -31.75 24.29
CA ASP A 95 21.21 -30.70 23.50
C ASP A 95 20.23 -29.58 23.09
N GLY A 96 18.97 -29.65 23.52
CA GLY A 96 17.91 -28.70 23.17
C GLY A 96 17.29 -28.94 21.80
N SER A 97 17.62 -30.03 21.11
CA SER A 97 16.98 -30.35 19.82
C SER A 97 15.59 -30.94 20.01
N LEU A 98 14.63 -30.46 19.20
CA LEU A 98 13.30 -31.07 19.09
C LEU A 98 13.41 -32.34 18.25
N ARG A 99 12.93 -33.45 18.80
CA ARG A 99 12.85 -34.74 18.10
C ARG A 99 11.41 -35.22 18.04
N TYR A 100 11.00 -35.79 16.92
CA TYR A 100 9.76 -36.54 16.83
C TYR A 100 10.06 -38.01 17.04
N VAL A 101 9.44 -38.59 18.07
CA VAL A 101 9.71 -39.96 18.45
C VAL A 101 8.47 -40.80 18.25
N ARG A 102 8.62 -41.87 17.46
CA ARG A 102 7.63 -42.91 17.30
C ARG A 102 7.88 -43.96 18.38
N CYS A 103 6.88 -44.16 19.22
CA CYS A 103 6.94 -45.02 20.39
C CYS A 103 5.88 -46.11 20.27
N GLY A 104 6.30 -47.36 20.41
CA GLY A 104 5.40 -48.50 20.47
C GLY A 104 5.81 -49.49 21.55
N GLY A 105 4.89 -50.35 21.95
CA GLY A 105 5.19 -51.36 22.95
C GLY A 105 4.08 -52.37 23.19
N GLU A 106 4.34 -53.26 24.13
CA GLU A 106 3.43 -54.28 24.62
C GLU A 106 3.67 -54.56 26.11
N ARG A 107 2.68 -55.17 26.76
CA ARG A 107 2.75 -55.54 28.18
C ARG A 107 3.36 -56.91 28.36
N ASP A 108 4.27 -57.03 29.32
CA ASP A 108 4.78 -58.30 29.84
C ASP A 108 3.80 -58.85 30.87
N PHE A 109 3.01 -59.86 30.48
CA PHE A 109 2.09 -60.54 31.40
C PHE A 109 2.77 -61.53 32.33
N SER A 110 4.03 -61.89 32.08
CA SER A 110 4.79 -62.81 32.93
C SER A 110 5.36 -62.14 34.18
N TYR A 111 5.37 -60.80 34.21
CA TYR A 111 5.84 -60.02 35.35
C TYR A 111 4.71 -59.80 36.37
N THR A 112 4.91 -60.30 37.59
CA THR A 112 3.87 -60.35 38.63
C THR A 112 4.00 -59.27 39.71
N ASP A 113 5.15 -58.61 39.81
CA ASP A 113 5.43 -57.62 40.87
C ASP A 113 4.81 -56.23 40.58
N GLY A 114 4.19 -56.05 39.42
CA GLY A 114 3.57 -54.81 38.99
C GLY A 114 3.20 -54.83 37.51
N LEU A 115 3.32 -53.67 36.85
CA LEU A 115 3.22 -53.55 35.40
C LEU A 115 4.62 -53.50 34.80
N ARG A 116 4.88 -54.34 33.80
CA ARG A 116 6.07 -54.22 32.97
C ARG A 116 5.68 -54.10 31.51
N PHE A 117 6.34 -53.19 30.82
CA PHE A 117 6.17 -52.95 29.40
C PHE A 117 7.50 -53.08 28.68
N PHE A 118 7.46 -53.68 27.50
CA PHE A 118 8.55 -53.64 26.55
C PHE A 118 8.16 -52.71 25.42
N GLY A 119 9.10 -51.91 24.96
CA GLY A 119 8.81 -51.00 23.88
C GLY A 119 10.06 -50.49 23.19
N TYR A 120 9.80 -49.64 22.21
CA TYR A 120 10.81 -49.05 21.39
C TYR A 120 10.53 -47.57 21.18
N HIS A 121 11.59 -46.82 20.91
CA HIS A 121 11.54 -45.47 20.39
C HIS A 121 12.36 -45.40 19.11
N HIS A 122 11.77 -44.84 18.07
CA HIS A 122 12.43 -44.55 16.82
C HIS A 122 12.40 -43.04 16.61
N ASP A 123 13.57 -42.44 16.40
CA ASP A 123 13.68 -41.04 15.98
C ASP A 123 13.17 -40.93 14.54
N VAL A 124 11.94 -40.44 14.40
CA VAL A 124 11.28 -40.23 13.11
C VAL A 124 11.30 -38.75 12.75
N THR A 125 12.22 -37.95 13.34
CA THR A 125 12.30 -36.51 13.09
C THR A 125 12.43 -36.22 11.61
N HIS A 126 13.34 -36.90 10.89
CA HIS A 126 13.47 -36.70 9.45
C HIS A 126 12.20 -37.10 8.68
N ILE A 127 11.51 -38.16 9.08
CA ILE A 127 10.27 -38.61 8.42
C ILE A 127 9.14 -37.62 8.69
N VAL A 128 8.95 -37.16 9.93
CA VAL A 128 7.91 -36.18 10.28
C VAL A 128 8.24 -34.82 9.68
N LEU A 129 9.52 -34.42 9.63
CA LEU A 129 9.93 -33.18 8.98
C LEU A 129 9.80 -33.28 7.45
N ASP A 130 10.09 -34.42 6.83
CA ASP A 130 9.88 -34.66 5.39
C ASP A 130 8.39 -34.75 5.04
N GLU A 131 7.60 -35.43 5.87
CA GLU A 131 6.15 -35.48 5.76
C GLU A 131 5.58 -34.08 5.94
N LYS A 132 6.07 -33.30 6.91
CA LYS A 132 5.74 -31.88 7.04
C LYS A 132 6.26 -31.05 5.86
N GLN A 133 7.42 -31.32 5.28
CA GLN A 133 7.86 -30.61 4.06
C GLN A 133 7.02 -30.99 2.82
N ASN A 134 6.47 -32.22 2.78
CA ASN A 134 5.59 -32.70 1.72
C ASN A 134 4.10 -32.43 1.96
N THR A 135 3.68 -32.12 3.20
CA THR A 135 2.28 -31.85 3.58
C THR A 135 2.03 -30.44 4.10
N GLU A 136 3.07 -29.72 4.54
CA GLU A 136 3.04 -28.31 4.93
C GLU A 136 3.57 -27.45 3.77
N LYS A 137 2.63 -26.65 3.24
CA LYS A 137 2.81 -25.48 2.39
C LYS A 137 4.08 -24.68 2.72
N PRO A 138 4.68 -23.96 1.75
CA PRO A 138 5.84 -23.11 2.01
C PRO A 138 5.56 -22.16 3.18
N ILE A 139 6.28 -22.33 4.29
CA ILE A 139 6.15 -21.51 5.48
C ILE A 139 6.79 -20.15 5.17
N ILE A 140 5.96 -19.23 4.69
CA ILE A 140 6.02 -17.85 5.13
C ILE A 140 6.06 -17.90 6.66
N SER A 141 7.16 -17.48 7.31
CA SER A 141 7.30 -17.57 8.78
C SER A 141 6.02 -17.12 9.50
N ASP A 142 5.62 -17.77 10.58
CA ASP A 142 4.38 -17.44 11.32
C ASP A 142 4.26 -15.93 11.61
N TYR A 143 5.40 -15.25 11.82
CA TYR A 143 5.47 -13.80 11.94
C TYR A 143 5.07 -13.05 10.66
N ILE A 144 5.63 -13.42 9.50
CA ILE A 144 5.24 -12.81 8.21
C ILE A 144 3.77 -13.14 7.91
N LEU A 145 3.30 -14.34 8.23
CA LEU A 145 1.90 -14.70 8.06
C LEU A 145 0.99 -13.87 8.97
N GLN A 146 1.36 -13.64 10.23
CA GLN A 146 0.66 -12.72 11.13
C GLN A 146 0.62 -11.29 10.59
N VAL A 147 1.75 -10.79 10.06
CA VAL A 147 1.81 -9.45 9.45
C VAL A 147 0.90 -9.37 8.22
N LEU A 148 0.98 -10.33 7.29
CA LEU A 148 0.15 -10.34 6.09
C LEU A 148 -1.33 -10.47 6.44
N THR A 149 -1.68 -11.35 7.39
CA THR A 149 -3.07 -11.51 7.85
C THR A 149 -3.60 -10.29 8.61
N SER A 150 -2.73 -9.43 9.16
CA SER A 150 -3.14 -8.14 9.73
C SER A 150 -3.38 -7.04 8.68
N VAL A 151 -2.81 -7.19 7.48
CA VAL A 151 -2.84 -6.16 6.42
C VAL A 151 -3.88 -6.45 5.34
N TYR A 152 -4.10 -7.72 4.99
CA TYR A 152 -4.97 -8.13 3.89
C TYR A 152 -6.24 -8.74 4.40
N GLU A 153 -7.40 -8.48 3.79
CA GLU A 153 -8.68 -9.08 4.18
C GLU A 153 -8.92 -10.46 3.59
N ALA A 154 -8.31 -10.72 2.44
CA ALA A 154 -8.25 -12.06 1.89
C ALA A 154 -6.87 -12.32 1.29
N ILE A 155 -6.37 -13.54 1.50
CA ILE A 155 -5.17 -14.09 0.89
C ILE A 155 -5.52 -15.50 0.46
N HIS A 156 -5.42 -15.77 -0.84
CA HIS A 156 -5.75 -17.05 -1.44
C HIS A 156 -4.55 -17.56 -2.24
N LEU A 157 -4.25 -18.84 -2.08
CA LEU A 157 -3.19 -19.52 -2.82
C LEU A 157 -3.84 -20.43 -3.86
N ILE A 158 -3.57 -20.19 -5.13
CA ILE A 158 -3.99 -21.02 -6.24
C ILE A 158 -2.89 -22.06 -6.49
N ASP A 159 -3.24 -23.33 -6.38
CA ASP A 159 -2.35 -24.45 -6.66
C ASP A 159 -2.74 -25.08 -8.00
N PHE A 160 -1.85 -24.95 -8.99
CA PHE A 160 -2.06 -25.45 -10.35
C PHE A 160 -1.95 -26.97 -10.44
N ARG A 161 -1.25 -27.64 -9.51
CA ARG A 161 -1.14 -29.11 -9.49
C ARG A 161 -2.45 -29.73 -9.03
N THR A 162 -3.05 -29.18 -7.98
CA THR A 162 -4.31 -29.68 -7.43
C THR A 162 -5.54 -29.05 -8.06
N GLN A 163 -5.37 -27.99 -8.88
CA GLN A 163 -6.44 -27.20 -9.50
C GLN A 163 -7.41 -26.61 -8.46
N LYS A 164 -6.87 -26.23 -7.30
CA LYS A 164 -7.63 -25.72 -6.17
C LYS A 164 -7.11 -24.38 -5.69
N VAL A 165 -8.03 -23.60 -5.13
CA VAL A 165 -7.75 -22.39 -4.38
C VAL A 165 -7.82 -22.72 -2.90
N ILE A 166 -6.76 -22.38 -2.19
CA ILE A 166 -6.58 -22.64 -0.78
C ILE A 166 -6.59 -21.31 -0.04
N PRO A 167 -7.61 -21.03 0.79
CA PRO A 167 -7.65 -19.80 1.55
C PRO A 167 -6.59 -19.82 2.66
N ILE A 168 -5.75 -18.79 2.69
CA ILE A 168 -4.80 -18.50 3.78
C ILE A 168 -5.48 -17.59 4.80
N LYS A 169 -6.20 -16.57 4.33
CA LYS A 169 -7.13 -15.73 5.10
C LYS A 169 -8.34 -15.38 4.24
N THR A 170 -9.52 -15.38 4.84
CA THR A 170 -10.75 -14.86 4.23
C THR A 170 -11.62 -14.33 5.37
N GLN A 171 -11.90 -13.04 5.43
CA GLN A 171 -12.91 -12.50 6.35
C GLN A 171 -14.33 -12.74 5.83
N ASN A 172 -15.23 -13.25 6.69
CA ASN A 172 -16.69 -13.11 6.66
C ASN A 172 -17.42 -13.17 5.30
N TYR A 173 -17.10 -14.15 4.44
CA TYR A 173 -18.07 -14.64 3.45
C TYR A 173 -18.52 -16.03 3.91
N GLU A 174 -19.82 -16.17 4.19
CA GLU A 174 -20.46 -17.16 5.09
C GLU A 174 -20.12 -18.66 4.92
N ASN A 175 -19.24 -19.10 4.02
CA ASN A 175 -18.93 -20.52 3.81
C ASN A 175 -17.46 -20.86 3.47
N TRP A 176 -16.50 -19.93 3.60
CA TRP A 176 -15.13 -20.12 3.06
C TRP A 176 -14.00 -20.34 4.08
N SER A 177 -14.31 -20.46 5.37
CA SER A 177 -13.29 -20.67 6.39
C SER A 177 -12.74 -22.12 6.35
N GLY A 178 -11.59 -22.31 5.69
CA GLY A 178 -10.73 -23.47 5.89
C GLY A 178 -10.86 -24.63 4.90
N MET A 179 -11.73 -24.54 3.89
CA MET A 179 -11.83 -25.56 2.82
C MET A 179 -11.27 -25.05 1.49
N SER A 180 -10.49 -25.88 0.80
CA SER A 180 -10.02 -25.60 -0.56
C SER A 180 -11.15 -25.78 -1.57
N VAL A 181 -11.29 -24.90 -2.55
CA VAL A 181 -12.31 -25.01 -3.62
C VAL A 181 -11.67 -25.19 -5.01
N PRO A 182 -12.38 -25.70 -6.01
CA PRO A 182 -11.90 -25.69 -7.39
C PRO A 182 -11.69 -24.27 -7.94
N ILE A 183 -10.69 -24.08 -8.81
CA ILE A 183 -10.40 -22.79 -9.46
C ILE A 183 -11.63 -22.22 -10.20
N SER A 184 -12.42 -23.08 -10.85
CA SER A 184 -13.65 -22.66 -11.55
C SER A 184 -14.68 -22.01 -10.63
N GLU A 185 -14.86 -22.58 -9.44
CA GLU A 185 -15.81 -22.05 -8.44
C GLU A 185 -15.31 -20.72 -7.86
N TYR A 186 -14.00 -20.62 -7.60
CA TYR A 186 -13.39 -19.35 -7.18
C TYR A 186 -13.63 -18.24 -8.20
N ILE A 187 -13.40 -18.52 -9.49
CA ILE A 187 -13.63 -17.57 -10.59
C ILE A 187 -15.09 -17.09 -10.61
N ASP A 188 -16.06 -18.00 -10.42
CA ASP A 188 -17.48 -17.64 -10.43
C ASP A 188 -17.90 -16.77 -9.24
N ILE A 189 -17.17 -16.85 -8.13
CA ILE A 189 -17.39 -15.99 -6.97
C ILE A 189 -16.83 -14.59 -7.23
N ILE A 190 -15.57 -14.48 -7.63
CA ILE A 190 -14.95 -13.16 -7.85
C ILE A 190 -15.60 -12.40 -9.01
N LYS A 191 -16.17 -13.11 -10.01
CA LYS A 191 -16.98 -12.51 -11.09
C LYS A 191 -18.15 -11.67 -10.61
N LYS A 192 -18.67 -11.92 -9.40
CA LYS A 192 -19.79 -11.15 -8.83
C LYS A 192 -19.37 -9.75 -8.37
N TYR A 193 -18.08 -9.54 -8.15
CA TYR A 193 -17.54 -8.34 -7.51
C TYR A 193 -16.56 -7.57 -8.41
N LEU A 194 -15.85 -8.26 -9.32
CA LEU A 194 -14.83 -7.64 -10.16
C LEU A 194 -15.37 -7.29 -11.56
N SER A 195 -14.74 -6.31 -12.21
CA SER A 195 -15.05 -5.94 -13.59
C SER A 195 -14.67 -7.04 -14.58
N SER A 196 -15.32 -7.07 -15.74
CA SER A 196 -15.05 -8.05 -16.80
C SER A 196 -13.58 -8.07 -17.21
N ASP A 197 -12.96 -6.90 -17.38
CA ASP A 197 -11.55 -6.78 -17.77
C ASP A 197 -10.61 -7.41 -16.74
N LEU A 198 -10.90 -7.22 -15.45
CA LEU A 198 -10.07 -7.76 -14.37
C LEU A 198 -10.24 -9.26 -14.23
N ILE A 199 -11.46 -9.77 -14.43
CA ILE A 199 -11.73 -11.21 -14.48
C ILE A 199 -11.01 -11.85 -15.65
N GLU A 200 -11.05 -11.24 -16.83
CA GLU A 200 -10.35 -11.76 -18.01
C GLU A 200 -8.85 -11.85 -17.76
N PHE A 201 -8.25 -10.82 -17.16
CA PHE A 201 -6.86 -10.82 -16.75
C PHE A 201 -6.53 -11.99 -15.79
N ILE A 202 -7.35 -12.20 -14.75
CA ILE A 202 -7.14 -13.28 -13.77
C ILE A 202 -7.24 -14.65 -14.46
N ILE A 203 -8.25 -14.86 -15.30
CA ILE A 203 -8.44 -16.12 -16.03
C ILE A 203 -7.24 -16.40 -16.94
N GLN A 204 -6.79 -15.40 -17.71
CA GLN A 204 -5.63 -15.55 -18.59
C GLN A 204 -4.37 -15.88 -17.79
N SER A 205 -4.15 -15.20 -16.66
CA SER A 205 -2.99 -15.43 -15.79
C SER A 205 -2.98 -16.84 -15.19
N ILE A 206 -4.13 -17.33 -14.71
CA ILE A 206 -4.29 -18.69 -14.19
C ILE A 206 -4.09 -19.73 -15.32
N THR A 207 -4.63 -19.46 -16.51
CA THR A 207 -4.55 -20.39 -17.64
C THR A 207 -3.12 -20.55 -18.15
N LYS A 208 -2.39 -19.43 -18.25
CA LYS A 208 -0.99 -19.43 -18.69
C LYS A 208 -0.01 -19.80 -17.59
N GLN A 209 -0.44 -19.76 -16.32
CA GLN A 209 0.42 -19.94 -15.14
C GLN A 209 1.57 -18.93 -15.10
N GLU A 210 1.29 -17.72 -15.60
CA GLU A 210 2.23 -16.60 -15.76
C GLU A 210 1.45 -15.30 -15.58
N LEU A 211 2.12 -14.25 -15.11
CA LEU A 211 1.56 -12.91 -15.10
C LEU A 211 2.11 -12.14 -16.30
N LEU A 212 1.21 -11.70 -17.19
CA LEU A 212 1.56 -10.94 -18.38
C LEU A 212 0.91 -9.56 -18.31
N ASP A 213 1.62 -8.51 -18.67
CA ASP A 213 1.05 -7.19 -18.82
C ASP A 213 0.13 -7.08 -20.06
N LYS A 214 -0.40 -5.89 -20.32
CA LYS A 214 -1.29 -5.65 -21.48
C LYS A 214 -0.60 -5.83 -22.83
N ASN A 215 0.73 -5.76 -22.88
CA ASN A 215 1.53 -5.96 -24.08
C ASN A 215 1.93 -7.43 -24.27
N GLY A 216 1.71 -8.27 -23.25
CA GLY A 216 2.08 -9.67 -23.24
C GLY A 216 3.47 -9.92 -22.65
N ASP A 217 4.09 -8.94 -22.00
CA ASP A 217 5.39 -9.07 -21.35
C ASP A 217 5.22 -9.65 -19.93
N GLU A 218 6.14 -10.54 -19.54
CA GLU A 218 6.11 -11.17 -18.22
C GLU A 218 6.40 -10.15 -17.10
N ILE A 219 5.59 -10.19 -16.03
CA ILE A 219 5.71 -9.32 -14.86
C ILE A 219 5.83 -10.14 -13.57
N SER A 220 6.62 -9.65 -12.62
CA SER A 220 6.85 -10.35 -11.35
C SER A 220 5.63 -10.29 -10.41
N TYR A 221 4.82 -9.24 -10.50
CA TYR A 221 3.58 -9.10 -9.76
C TYR A 221 2.61 -8.17 -10.49
N PHE A 222 1.33 -8.30 -10.15
CA PHE A 222 0.26 -7.42 -10.58
C PHE A 222 -0.40 -6.76 -9.38
N SER A 223 -0.64 -5.45 -9.44
CA SER A 223 -1.33 -4.69 -8.40
C SER A 223 -2.37 -3.78 -9.02
N HIS A 224 -3.62 -3.83 -8.55
CA HIS A 224 -4.72 -3.05 -9.11
C HIS A 224 -5.72 -2.61 -8.04
N ASP A 225 -6.02 -1.32 -8.00
CA ASP A 225 -7.06 -0.76 -7.15
C ASP A 225 -8.42 -0.85 -7.86
N PHE A 226 -9.42 -1.39 -7.19
CA PHE A 226 -10.79 -1.48 -7.68
C PHE A 226 -11.76 -1.12 -6.57
N SER A 227 -13.02 -0.84 -6.91
CA SER A 227 -14.05 -0.55 -5.92
C SER A 227 -15.25 -1.47 -6.11
N ILE A 228 -15.86 -1.87 -5.01
CA ILE A 228 -17.06 -2.71 -4.98
C ILE A 228 -18.13 -2.02 -4.16
N MET A 229 -19.39 -2.22 -4.58
CA MET A 229 -20.54 -1.69 -3.85
C MET A 229 -21.00 -2.71 -2.81
N ILE A 230 -20.92 -2.34 -1.53
CA ILE A 230 -21.42 -3.12 -0.38
C ILE A 230 -22.31 -2.18 0.43
N ASP A 231 -23.54 -2.61 0.75
CA ASP A 231 -24.51 -1.83 1.55
C ASP A 231 -24.70 -0.37 1.07
N ASP A 232 -24.89 -0.19 -0.24
CA ASP A 232 -25.03 1.10 -0.93
C ASP A 232 -23.83 2.06 -0.77
N LYS A 233 -22.69 1.55 -0.31
CA LYS A 233 -21.43 2.30 -0.21
C LYS A 233 -20.36 1.68 -1.10
N ASN A 234 -19.54 2.54 -1.68
CA ASN A 234 -18.41 2.09 -2.48
C ASN A 234 -17.20 1.88 -1.57
N HIS A 235 -16.67 0.67 -1.56
CA HIS A 235 -15.49 0.27 -0.81
C HIS A 235 -14.34 -0.03 -1.76
N TRP A 236 -13.17 0.52 -1.47
CA TRP A 236 -11.97 0.39 -2.29
C TRP A 236 -11.06 -0.72 -1.77
N PHE A 237 -10.63 -1.56 -2.71
CA PHE A 237 -9.69 -2.64 -2.46
C PHE A 237 -8.50 -2.56 -3.41
N ASN A 238 -7.33 -2.93 -2.91
CA ASN A 238 -6.17 -3.25 -3.74
C ASN A 238 -6.08 -4.77 -3.89
N MET A 239 -6.10 -5.24 -5.14
CA MET A 239 -5.77 -6.62 -5.49
C MET A 239 -4.28 -6.72 -5.80
N PHE A 240 -3.62 -7.70 -5.22
CA PHE A 240 -2.22 -8.03 -5.50
C PHE A 240 -2.09 -9.50 -5.89
N MET A 241 -1.37 -9.77 -6.99
CA MET A 241 -1.10 -11.10 -7.51
C MET A 241 0.39 -11.30 -7.73
N CYS A 242 0.94 -12.45 -7.35
CA CYS A 242 2.31 -12.84 -7.68
C CYS A 242 2.42 -14.35 -7.89
N MET A 243 3.45 -14.74 -8.66
CA MET A 243 3.84 -16.14 -8.80
C MET A 243 4.78 -16.54 -7.67
N ASP A 244 4.67 -17.78 -7.21
CA ASP A 244 5.66 -18.36 -6.31
C ASP A 244 6.82 -18.97 -7.11
N GLU A 245 7.87 -18.17 -7.28
CA GLU A 245 9.09 -18.57 -7.98
C GLU A 245 9.85 -19.70 -7.25
N SER A 246 9.60 -19.91 -5.95
CA SER A 246 10.30 -20.92 -5.16
C SER A 246 9.80 -22.36 -5.39
N ASN A 247 8.58 -22.51 -5.92
CA ASN A 247 7.90 -23.81 -6.09
C ASN A 247 7.68 -24.18 -7.57
N SER A 248 8.66 -23.84 -8.42
CA SER A 248 8.62 -24.10 -9.88
C SER A 248 7.36 -23.53 -10.57
N ASN A 249 6.90 -22.34 -10.15
CA ASN A 249 5.69 -21.65 -10.65
C ASN A 249 4.38 -22.44 -10.52
N ASN A 250 4.31 -23.44 -9.63
CA ASN A 250 3.09 -24.25 -9.46
C ASN A 250 2.01 -23.57 -8.62
N THR A 251 2.32 -22.41 -8.03
CA THR A 251 1.43 -21.71 -7.11
C THR A 251 1.40 -20.20 -7.41
N MET A 252 0.21 -19.62 -7.34
CA MET A 252 -0.02 -18.18 -7.48
C MET A 252 -0.72 -17.66 -6.22
N ILE A 253 -0.29 -16.50 -5.73
CA ILE A 253 -0.94 -15.83 -4.61
C ILE A 253 -1.82 -14.73 -5.17
N ILE A 254 -3.07 -14.65 -4.70
CA ILE A 254 -3.96 -13.51 -4.92
C ILE A 254 -4.39 -12.99 -3.55
N SER A 255 -4.28 -11.68 -3.33
CA SER A 255 -4.64 -11.04 -2.07
C SER A 255 -5.41 -9.75 -2.29
N PHE A 256 -6.24 -9.40 -1.31
CA PHE A 256 -7.11 -8.24 -1.33
C PHE A 256 -6.94 -7.45 -0.02
N ARG A 257 -6.72 -6.14 -0.14
CA ARG A 257 -6.55 -5.23 1.00
C ARG A 257 -7.53 -4.07 0.89
N ASP A 258 -8.23 -3.75 1.97
CA ASP A 258 -9.03 -2.53 2.07
C ASP A 258 -8.10 -1.30 2.01
N ILE A 259 -8.45 -0.35 1.15
CA ILE A 259 -7.71 0.90 0.97
C ILE A 259 -8.60 2.14 1.09
N ASP A 260 -9.79 2.04 1.70
CA ASP A 260 -10.73 3.16 1.86
C ASP A 260 -10.07 4.35 2.56
N ASP A 261 -9.42 4.12 3.70
CA ASP A 261 -8.69 5.15 4.45
C ASP A 261 -7.60 5.81 3.58
N THR A 262 -6.94 5.04 2.72
CA THR A 262 -5.89 5.54 1.84
C THR A 262 -6.50 6.41 0.75
N LYS A 263 -7.60 5.98 0.13
CA LYS A 263 -8.31 6.72 -0.90
C LYS A 263 -8.93 8.01 -0.35
N GLN A 264 -9.53 7.97 0.84
CA GLN A 264 -10.05 9.16 1.51
C GLN A 264 -8.95 10.19 1.79
N LYS A 265 -7.80 9.75 2.32
CA LYS A 265 -6.64 10.65 2.55
C LYS A 265 -6.12 11.26 1.24
N GLN A 266 -6.01 10.46 0.18
CA GLN A 266 -5.61 10.95 -1.15
C GLN A 266 -6.59 11.97 -1.71
N GLN A 267 -7.90 11.73 -1.54
CA GLN A 267 -8.95 12.64 -1.96
C GLN A 267 -8.86 13.98 -1.21
N ILE A 268 -8.82 13.94 0.12
CA ILE A 268 -8.68 15.14 0.96
C ILE A 268 -7.41 15.92 0.58
N ALA A 269 -6.29 15.23 0.37
CA ALA A 269 -5.05 15.86 -0.07
C ALA A 269 -5.18 16.52 -1.45
N SER A 270 -5.83 15.87 -2.40
CA SER A 270 -6.10 16.41 -3.75
C SER A 270 -6.99 17.65 -3.69
N GLU A 271 -8.07 17.61 -2.91
CA GLU A 271 -8.97 18.74 -2.67
C GLU A 271 -8.21 19.91 -2.03
N THR A 272 -7.41 19.63 -0.99
CA THR A 272 -6.56 20.63 -0.32
C THR A 272 -5.56 21.27 -1.29
N ILE A 273 -4.89 20.47 -2.14
CA ILE A 273 -3.97 20.98 -3.16
C ILE A 273 -4.71 21.87 -4.16
N SER A 274 -5.91 21.48 -4.58
CA SER A 274 -6.75 22.26 -5.49
C SER A 274 -7.14 23.61 -4.87
N GLU A 275 -7.53 23.63 -3.59
CA GLU A 275 -7.83 24.85 -2.85
C GLU A 275 -6.59 25.74 -2.68
N LEU A 276 -5.44 25.17 -2.31
CA LEU A 276 -4.18 25.90 -2.21
C LEU A 276 -3.76 26.51 -3.55
N LYS A 277 -3.96 25.80 -4.67
CA LYS A 277 -3.72 26.34 -6.01
C LYS A 277 -4.58 27.56 -6.27
N LYS A 278 -5.89 27.50 -5.98
CA LYS A 278 -6.78 28.66 -6.12
C LYS A 278 -6.34 29.86 -5.26
N LEU A 279 -5.88 29.62 -4.03
CA LEU A 279 -5.35 30.67 -3.16
C LEU A 279 -4.07 31.30 -3.70
N CYS A 280 -3.24 30.52 -4.38
CA CYS A 280 -2.00 30.97 -5.01
C CYS A 280 -2.21 31.63 -6.39
N GLU A 281 -3.43 31.69 -6.93
CA GLU A 281 -3.69 32.23 -8.27
C GLU A 281 -4.02 33.73 -8.30
N ILE A 282 -4.43 34.26 -7.15
CA ILE A 282 -5.02 35.59 -7.02
C ILE A 282 -4.06 36.51 -6.25
N ASP A 283 -4.06 37.81 -6.58
CA ASP A 283 -3.40 38.84 -5.78
C ASP A 283 -4.21 39.06 -4.49
N GLY A 284 -3.59 38.77 -3.35
CA GLY A 284 -4.27 38.75 -2.04
C GLY A 284 -4.86 40.08 -1.59
N LEU A 285 -4.46 41.20 -2.19
CA LEU A 285 -5.04 42.52 -1.92
C LEU A 285 -6.24 42.80 -2.83
N THR A 286 -6.08 42.61 -4.14
CA THR A 286 -7.02 43.13 -5.13
C THR A 286 -8.00 42.10 -5.69
N GLY A 287 -7.76 40.80 -5.44
CA GLY A 287 -8.64 39.74 -5.89
C GLY A 287 -8.63 39.47 -7.41
N VAL A 288 -7.78 40.14 -8.19
CA VAL A 288 -7.52 39.81 -9.61
C VAL A 288 -6.38 38.77 -9.71
N LEU A 289 -6.10 38.23 -10.90
CA LEU A 289 -5.00 37.29 -11.08
C LEU A 289 -3.67 37.92 -10.62
N ASN A 290 -2.85 37.17 -9.90
CA ASN A 290 -1.50 37.63 -9.60
C ASN A 290 -0.59 37.51 -10.83
N ARG A 291 0.60 38.09 -10.73
CA ARG A 291 1.62 38.08 -11.79
C ARG A 291 1.90 36.68 -12.33
N ALA A 292 2.15 35.72 -11.44
CA ALA A 292 2.57 34.37 -11.83
C ALA A 292 1.48 33.67 -12.65
N THR A 293 0.23 33.74 -12.19
CA THR A 293 -0.91 33.12 -12.87
C THR A 293 -1.25 33.80 -14.18
N LEU A 294 -1.23 35.14 -14.21
CA LEU A 294 -1.45 35.88 -15.45
C LEU A 294 -0.39 35.53 -16.50
N GLU A 295 0.88 35.51 -16.12
CA GLU A 295 1.99 35.16 -17.01
C GLU A 295 1.85 33.72 -17.54
N MET A 296 1.49 32.77 -16.68
CA MET A 296 1.22 31.38 -17.07
C MET A 296 0.06 31.30 -18.07
N HIS A 297 -1.06 31.95 -17.81
CA HIS A 297 -2.22 31.95 -18.71
C HIS A 297 -1.89 32.52 -20.09
N ILE A 298 -1.11 33.60 -20.14
CA ILE A 298 -0.69 34.22 -21.39
C ILE A 298 0.25 33.28 -22.15
N LYS A 299 1.24 32.69 -21.48
CA LYS A 299 2.17 31.72 -22.11
C LYS A 299 1.42 30.53 -22.70
N ASN A 300 0.47 29.95 -21.96
CA ASN A 300 -0.33 28.83 -22.45
C ASN A 300 -1.14 29.22 -23.69
N HIS A 301 -1.80 30.38 -23.67
CA HIS A 301 -2.56 30.87 -24.81
C HIS A 301 -1.68 31.08 -26.06
N LEU A 302 -0.50 31.69 -25.89
CA LEU A 302 0.45 31.91 -26.99
C LEU A 302 1.03 30.61 -27.56
N ASN A 303 1.11 29.54 -26.76
CA ASN A 303 1.58 28.24 -27.22
C ASN A 303 0.47 27.43 -27.93
N GLU A 304 -0.77 27.53 -27.47
CA GLU A 304 -1.91 26.76 -28.00
C GLU A 304 -2.51 27.37 -29.27
N LYS A 305 -2.50 28.71 -29.38
CA LYS A 305 -3.19 29.43 -30.46
C LYS A 305 -2.30 30.49 -31.10
N ASN A 306 -2.17 30.42 -32.43
CA ASN A 306 -1.57 31.47 -33.27
C ASN A 306 -2.58 32.58 -33.62
N GLU A 307 -3.41 32.96 -32.65
CA GLU A 307 -4.43 33.99 -32.83
C GLU A 307 -3.95 35.36 -32.34
N ASN A 308 -4.61 36.41 -32.82
CA ASN A 308 -4.32 37.76 -32.34
C ASN A 308 -4.74 37.86 -30.87
N CYS A 309 -3.93 38.47 -30.02
CA CYS A 309 -4.29 38.84 -28.66
C CYS A 309 -3.85 40.28 -28.36
N ALA A 310 -4.41 40.88 -27.33
CA ALA A 310 -3.98 42.19 -26.85
C ALA A 310 -3.51 42.13 -25.40
N PHE A 311 -2.40 42.80 -25.14
CA PHE A 311 -1.84 43.02 -23.83
C PHE A 311 -1.96 44.51 -23.51
N ILE A 312 -2.81 44.85 -22.54
CA ILE A 312 -3.09 46.22 -22.12
C ILE A 312 -2.49 46.40 -20.73
N LEU A 313 -1.38 47.13 -20.66
CA LEU A 313 -0.73 47.49 -19.40
C LEU A 313 -1.28 48.83 -18.90
N ILE A 314 -1.64 48.89 -17.62
CA ILE A 314 -2.34 50.00 -16.99
C ILE A 314 -1.59 50.37 -15.72
N ASP A 315 -1.35 51.66 -15.51
CA ASP A 315 -0.67 52.18 -14.33
C ASP A 315 -1.41 53.42 -13.80
N LEU A 316 -1.56 53.49 -12.47
CA LEU A 316 -2.25 54.58 -11.81
C LEU A 316 -1.32 55.80 -11.66
N ASP A 317 -1.70 56.89 -12.30
CA ASP A 317 -0.88 58.10 -12.31
C ASP A 317 -0.73 58.69 -10.90
N ASN A 318 0.53 58.87 -10.50
CA ASN A 318 0.90 59.45 -9.20
C ASN A 318 0.43 58.61 -7.99
N PHE A 319 0.23 57.31 -8.12
CA PHE A 319 -0.15 56.43 -7.01
C PHE A 319 0.77 56.58 -5.78
N LYS A 320 2.09 56.66 -6.00
CA LYS A 320 3.06 56.91 -4.93
C LYS A 320 2.74 58.16 -4.11
N LYS A 321 2.29 59.25 -4.76
CA LYS A 321 1.90 60.48 -4.06
C LYS A 321 0.66 60.26 -3.18
N VAL A 322 -0.27 59.40 -3.60
CA VAL A 322 -1.43 59.01 -2.78
C VAL A 322 -0.96 58.27 -1.52
N ASN A 323 -0.07 57.28 -1.66
CA ASN A 323 0.52 56.59 -0.52
C ASN A 323 1.26 57.52 0.42
N ASP A 324 2.11 58.40 -0.13
CA ASP A 324 2.92 59.33 0.66
C ASP A 324 2.06 60.37 1.41
N THR A 325 0.89 60.73 0.87
CA THR A 325 0.01 61.77 1.44
C THR A 325 -1.04 61.20 2.39
N LEU A 326 -1.69 60.09 2.02
CA LEU A 326 -2.82 59.53 2.76
C LEU A 326 -2.48 58.32 3.63
N GLY A 327 -1.41 57.61 3.27
CA GLY A 327 -1.02 56.33 3.87
C GLY A 327 -1.24 55.15 2.94
N HIS A 328 -0.55 54.04 3.23
CA HIS A 328 -0.64 52.80 2.45
C HIS A 328 -2.03 52.16 2.48
N ILE A 329 -2.79 52.30 3.57
CA ILE A 329 -4.14 51.73 3.70
C ILE A 329 -5.08 52.33 2.64
N GLU A 330 -5.01 53.64 2.44
CA GLU A 330 -5.79 54.36 1.45
C GLU A 330 -5.33 54.06 0.02
N GLY A 331 -4.04 53.82 -0.19
CA GLY A 331 -3.52 53.28 -1.44
C GLY A 331 -4.06 51.88 -1.74
N ASP A 332 -4.10 51.01 -0.75
CA ASP A 332 -4.65 49.65 -0.87
C ASP A 332 -6.13 49.69 -1.24
N VAL A 333 -6.92 50.60 -0.65
CA VAL A 333 -8.32 50.84 -1.04
C VAL A 333 -8.43 51.28 -2.50
N LEU A 334 -7.58 52.20 -2.95
CA LEU A 334 -7.55 52.65 -4.34
C LEU A 334 -7.20 51.50 -5.30
N LEU A 335 -6.28 50.61 -4.93
CA LEU A 335 -5.93 49.42 -5.72
C LEU A 335 -7.10 48.43 -5.80
N MET A 336 -7.79 48.17 -4.69
CA MET A 336 -8.99 47.31 -4.66
C MET A 336 -10.11 47.87 -5.55
N GLU A 337 -10.40 49.17 -5.46
CA GLU A 337 -11.41 49.82 -6.32
C GLU A 337 -11.01 49.80 -7.80
N THR A 338 -9.73 49.98 -8.09
CA THR A 338 -9.20 49.92 -9.47
C THR A 338 -9.40 48.53 -10.04
N ALA A 339 -9.03 47.49 -9.31
CA ALA A 339 -9.19 46.10 -9.70
C ALA A 339 -10.66 45.74 -9.98
N GLU A 340 -11.57 46.19 -9.11
CA GLU A 340 -13.01 45.97 -9.26
C GLU A 340 -13.56 46.67 -10.52
N LYS A 341 -13.15 47.92 -10.78
CA LYS A 341 -13.53 48.64 -12.00
C LYS A 341 -13.01 47.93 -13.25
N LEU A 342 -11.78 47.46 -13.24
CA LEU A 342 -11.19 46.74 -14.38
C LEU A 342 -11.90 45.40 -14.62
N LYS A 343 -12.24 44.65 -13.56
CA LYS A 343 -13.05 43.42 -13.66
C LYS A 343 -14.41 43.69 -14.32
N GLN A 344 -15.10 44.75 -13.92
CA GLN A 344 -16.40 45.12 -14.47
C GLN A 344 -16.35 45.55 -15.95
N LEU A 345 -15.22 46.12 -16.40
CA LEU A 345 -15.01 46.47 -17.80
C LEU A 345 -14.60 45.27 -18.65
N CYS A 346 -14.00 44.25 -18.05
CA CYS A 346 -13.42 43.14 -18.78
C CYS A 346 -14.49 42.30 -19.47
N LEU A 347 -14.34 42.10 -20.79
CA LEU A 347 -15.22 41.28 -21.62
C LEU A 347 -15.10 39.79 -21.26
N VAL A 348 -16.03 38.96 -21.75
CA VAL A 348 -16.08 37.50 -21.54
C VAL A 348 -14.74 36.81 -21.88
N ASN A 349 -13.97 37.34 -22.83
CA ASN A 349 -12.69 36.78 -23.28
C ASN A 349 -11.45 37.48 -22.70
N GLY A 350 -11.63 38.38 -21.73
CA GLY A 350 -10.55 39.14 -21.11
C GLY A 350 -10.16 38.60 -19.73
N GLN A 351 -8.89 38.74 -19.37
CA GLN A 351 -8.36 38.42 -18.04
C GLN A 351 -7.73 39.65 -17.42
N VAL A 352 -8.07 39.92 -16.16
CA VAL A 352 -7.48 41.02 -15.39
C VAL A 352 -6.47 40.44 -14.40
N GLY A 353 -5.29 41.03 -14.33
CA GLY A 353 -4.29 40.70 -13.31
C GLY A 353 -3.49 41.90 -12.84
N ARG A 354 -2.81 41.75 -11.70
CA ARG A 354 -1.92 42.75 -11.13
C ARG A 354 -0.48 42.23 -11.16
N LEU A 355 0.41 42.99 -11.78
CA LEU A 355 1.83 42.61 -11.90
C LEU A 355 2.64 42.97 -10.64
N GLY A 356 2.18 43.98 -9.90
CA GLY A 356 2.80 44.49 -8.68
C GLY A 356 2.58 46.00 -8.56
N GLY A 357 2.65 46.55 -7.33
CA GLY A 357 2.45 47.99 -7.12
C GLY A 357 1.09 48.47 -7.66
N ASP A 358 1.12 49.45 -8.55
CA ASP A 358 -0.01 50.05 -9.25
C ASP A 358 -0.19 49.55 -10.70
N GLU A 359 0.57 48.53 -11.11
CA GLU A 359 0.52 47.97 -12.45
C GLU A 359 -0.53 46.87 -12.58
N PHE A 360 -1.53 47.11 -13.42
CA PHE A 360 -2.55 46.16 -13.82
C PHE A 360 -2.41 45.79 -15.29
N VAL A 361 -2.91 44.62 -15.64
CA VAL A 361 -2.98 44.14 -17.03
C VAL A 361 -4.39 43.68 -17.32
N ILE A 362 -4.88 44.05 -18.50
CA ILE A 362 -5.96 43.34 -19.17
C ILE A 362 -5.38 42.59 -20.36
N PHE A 363 -5.55 41.27 -20.36
CA PHE A 363 -5.19 40.41 -21.47
C PHE A 363 -6.44 39.96 -22.21
N ILE A 364 -6.57 40.31 -23.49
CA ILE A 364 -7.71 39.93 -24.33
C ILE A 364 -7.27 38.78 -25.23
N LYS A 365 -7.93 37.63 -25.07
CA LYS A 365 -7.75 36.44 -25.90
C LYS A 365 -8.57 36.55 -27.18
N ASP A 366 -8.14 35.83 -28.22
CA ASP A 366 -8.91 35.62 -29.45
C ASP A 366 -9.45 36.95 -30.04
N LEU A 367 -8.55 37.93 -30.19
CA LEU A 367 -8.89 39.27 -30.66
C LEU A 367 -9.25 39.26 -32.15
N GLU A 368 -10.54 39.15 -32.44
CA GLU A 368 -11.05 39.16 -33.81
C GLU A 368 -10.88 40.51 -34.51
N ASN A 369 -11.16 41.62 -33.80
CA ASN A 369 -11.15 42.96 -34.38
C ASN A 369 -10.36 43.97 -33.54
N LYS A 370 -9.18 44.35 -34.04
CA LYS A 370 -8.28 45.33 -33.41
C LYS A 370 -8.91 46.72 -33.26
N THR A 371 -9.92 47.09 -34.07
CA THR A 371 -10.55 48.42 -33.98
C THR A 371 -11.33 48.62 -32.68
N LEU A 372 -11.69 47.54 -31.98
CA LEU A 372 -12.39 47.58 -30.69
C LEU A 372 -11.45 47.98 -29.53
N LEU A 373 -10.13 47.87 -29.69
CA LEU A 373 -9.19 48.19 -28.63
C LEU A 373 -9.14 49.68 -28.29
N LYS A 374 -9.31 50.55 -29.29
CA LYS A 374 -9.32 51.99 -29.09
C LYS A 374 -10.48 52.45 -28.18
N PRO A 375 -11.76 52.19 -28.51
CA PRO A 375 -12.87 52.60 -27.65
C PRO A 375 -12.79 51.92 -26.27
N PHE A 376 -12.28 50.69 -26.19
CA PHE A 376 -12.08 50.02 -24.91
C PHE A 376 -11.01 50.70 -24.04
N ALA A 377 -9.89 51.14 -24.61
CA ALA A 377 -8.86 51.90 -23.88
C ALA A 377 -9.38 53.26 -23.39
N GLU A 378 -10.17 53.94 -24.21
CA GLU A 378 -10.87 55.19 -23.83
C GLU A 378 -11.83 54.94 -22.66
N GLU A 379 -12.56 53.82 -22.68
CA GLU A 379 -13.46 53.42 -21.59
C GLU A 379 -12.71 53.13 -20.28
N ILE A 380 -11.58 52.42 -20.34
CA ILE A 380 -10.70 52.17 -19.18
C ILE A 380 -10.29 53.50 -18.54
N ILE A 381 -9.74 54.43 -19.34
CA ILE A 381 -9.32 55.74 -18.84
C ILE A 381 -10.51 56.48 -18.23
N ASN A 382 -11.65 56.56 -18.92
CA ASN A 382 -12.82 57.27 -18.40
C ASN A 382 -13.38 56.66 -17.09
N LYS A 383 -13.28 55.34 -16.94
CA LYS A 383 -13.74 54.65 -15.73
C LYS A 383 -12.81 54.87 -14.55
N LEU A 384 -11.49 54.84 -14.80
CA LEU A 384 -10.46 54.99 -13.78
C LEU A 384 -10.21 56.46 -13.40
N SER A 385 -10.33 57.38 -14.36
CA SER A 385 -10.07 58.81 -14.22
C SER A 385 -11.21 59.54 -13.54
N LYS A 386 -11.39 59.24 -12.26
CA LYS A 386 -12.46 59.78 -11.41
C LYS A 386 -11.90 60.36 -10.12
N THR A 387 -12.76 61.09 -9.43
CA THR A 387 -12.52 61.50 -8.05
C THR A 387 -12.85 60.36 -7.12
N TYR A 388 -11.87 59.93 -6.34
CA TYR A 388 -11.99 58.90 -5.31
C TYR A 388 -12.21 59.56 -3.96
N LYS A 389 -13.12 59.00 -3.16
CA LYS A 389 -13.35 59.47 -1.79
C LYS A 389 -12.50 58.63 -0.84
N LEU A 390 -11.30 59.12 -0.52
CA LEU A 390 -10.34 58.44 0.35
C LEU A 390 -10.19 59.26 1.64
N LYS A 391 -10.37 58.63 2.81
CA LYS A 391 -10.18 59.29 4.13
C LYS A 391 -10.91 60.65 4.29
N ASN A 392 -12.11 60.76 3.71
CA ASN A 392 -12.93 61.97 3.64
C ASN A 392 -12.40 63.11 2.73
N GLU A 393 -11.34 62.88 1.97
CA GLU A 393 -10.86 63.78 0.92
C GLU A 393 -11.31 63.32 -0.47
N GLN A 394 -11.37 64.25 -1.41
CA GLN A 394 -11.67 64.00 -2.81
C GLN A 394 -10.37 64.10 -3.62
N ILE A 395 -9.84 62.95 -4.06
CA ILE A 395 -8.61 62.90 -4.84
C ILE A 395 -8.93 62.48 -6.27
N LYS A 396 -8.48 63.30 -7.23
CA LYS A 396 -8.51 62.93 -8.65
C LYS A 396 -7.33 62.02 -8.96
N VAL A 397 -7.62 60.78 -9.33
CA VAL A 397 -6.64 59.81 -9.82
C VAL A 397 -6.93 59.57 -11.29
N THR A 398 -5.88 59.41 -12.11
CA THR A 398 -5.98 59.06 -13.53
C THR A 398 -5.15 57.81 -13.79
N ALA A 399 -5.26 57.25 -15.00
CA ALA A 399 -4.45 56.12 -15.40
C ALA A 399 -3.78 56.37 -16.76
N SER A 400 -2.56 55.85 -16.91
CA SER A 400 -1.87 55.76 -18.18
C SER A 400 -1.95 54.32 -18.70
N VAL A 401 -2.11 54.16 -20.01
CA VAL A 401 -2.32 52.84 -20.63
C VAL A 401 -1.33 52.61 -21.78
N GLY A 402 -0.70 51.44 -21.84
CA GLY A 402 0.13 50.97 -22.93
C GLY A 402 -0.46 49.71 -23.55
N ILE A 403 -0.61 49.69 -24.87
CA ILE A 403 -1.29 48.58 -25.58
C ILE A 403 -0.31 47.92 -26.55
N ALA A 404 -0.09 46.63 -26.38
CA ALA A 404 0.61 45.78 -27.34
C ALA A 404 -0.36 44.76 -27.94
N ILE A 405 -0.19 44.46 -29.22
CA ILE A 405 -0.99 43.45 -29.92
C ILE A 405 -0.02 42.38 -30.41
N SER A 406 -0.34 41.10 -30.24
CA SER A 406 0.53 40.05 -30.78
C SER A 406 0.59 40.13 -32.31
N ASP A 407 1.79 39.96 -32.83
CA ASP A 407 2.05 39.49 -34.18
C ASP A 407 1.91 37.97 -34.20
N LYS A 408 1.44 37.41 -35.32
CA LYS A 408 1.16 35.97 -35.45
C LYS A 408 2.40 35.08 -35.37
N GLU A 409 3.60 35.64 -35.30
CA GLU A 409 4.86 34.90 -35.34
C GLU A 409 5.74 35.19 -34.12
N ASN A 410 6.10 34.13 -33.38
CA ASN A 410 7.09 34.18 -32.28
C ASN A 410 6.79 35.21 -31.18
N CYS A 411 5.51 35.41 -30.84
CA CYS A 411 5.10 36.28 -29.75
C CYS A 411 5.33 35.60 -28.39
N THR A 412 5.88 36.31 -27.41
CA THR A 412 6.12 35.81 -26.05
C THR A 412 5.59 36.80 -25.03
N PHE A 413 5.31 36.34 -23.80
CA PHE A 413 4.93 37.22 -22.70
C PHE A 413 5.92 38.38 -22.52
N SER A 414 7.23 38.11 -22.55
CA SER A 414 8.26 39.15 -22.38
C SER A 414 8.21 40.19 -23.50
N LYS A 415 7.93 39.78 -24.75
CA LYS A 415 7.78 40.72 -25.87
C LYS A 415 6.55 41.60 -25.69
N LEU A 416 5.40 41.00 -25.37
CA LEU A 416 4.15 41.74 -25.14
C LEU A 416 4.29 42.74 -23.99
N TYR A 417 4.85 42.30 -22.86
CA TYR A 417 5.08 43.16 -21.70
C TYR A 417 5.99 44.33 -22.05
N HIS A 418 7.15 44.08 -22.69
CA HIS A 418 8.09 45.15 -23.04
C HIS A 418 7.53 46.14 -24.06
N SER A 419 6.76 45.65 -25.04
CA SER A 419 6.07 46.51 -26.00
C SER A 419 5.01 47.38 -25.33
N ALA A 420 4.21 46.79 -24.44
CA ALA A 420 3.18 47.53 -23.70
C ALA A 420 3.80 48.53 -22.72
N ASP A 421 4.90 48.18 -22.06
CA ASP A 421 5.65 49.06 -21.14
C ASP A 421 6.21 50.30 -21.87
N LYS A 422 6.81 50.11 -23.06
CA LYS A 422 7.25 51.23 -23.90
C LYS A 422 6.10 52.15 -24.30
N ALA A 423 4.95 51.57 -24.66
CA ALA A 423 3.76 52.35 -24.98
C ALA A 423 3.21 53.08 -23.75
N LEU A 424 3.20 52.43 -22.58
CA LEU A 424 2.79 53.03 -21.32
C LEU A 424 3.69 54.22 -20.94
N TYR A 425 5.01 54.07 -21.10
CA TYR A 425 5.97 55.15 -20.88
C TYR A 425 5.64 56.37 -21.76
N ASN A 426 5.33 56.16 -23.03
CA ASN A 426 4.91 57.24 -23.93
C ASN A 426 3.62 57.92 -23.46
N SER A 427 2.64 57.16 -22.96
CA SER A 427 1.41 57.72 -22.38
C SER A 427 1.72 58.62 -21.18
N LYS A 428 2.62 58.18 -20.29
CA LYS A 428 3.07 58.97 -19.13
C LYS A 428 3.80 60.24 -19.56
N TYR A 429 4.65 60.15 -20.58
CA TYR A 429 5.40 61.28 -21.11
C TYR A 429 4.50 62.31 -21.81
N ASN A 430 3.47 61.84 -22.52
CA ASN A 430 2.51 62.67 -23.26
C ASN A 430 1.42 63.30 -22.38
N GLY A 431 1.70 63.52 -21.08
CA GLY A 431 0.82 64.23 -20.17
C GLY A 431 -0.07 63.37 -19.29
N LYS A 432 0.11 62.03 -19.30
CA LYS A 432 -0.67 61.06 -18.50
C LYS A 432 -2.15 61.04 -18.88
N ASN A 433 -2.98 60.26 -18.17
CA ASN A 433 -4.42 60.18 -18.42
C ASN A 433 -4.77 59.88 -19.88
N THR A 434 -4.00 59.00 -20.51
CA THR A 434 -4.07 58.71 -21.95
C THR A 434 -3.63 57.26 -22.22
N TYR A 435 -3.84 56.80 -23.44
CA TYR A 435 -3.36 55.50 -23.91
C TYR A 435 -2.44 55.69 -25.11
N THR A 436 -1.55 54.73 -25.33
CA THR A 436 -0.69 54.65 -26.52
C THR A 436 -0.64 53.21 -27.00
N PHE A 437 -0.70 53.01 -28.31
CA PHE A 437 -0.41 51.73 -28.93
C PHE A 437 1.09 51.61 -29.19
N PHE A 438 1.65 50.44 -28.97
CA PHE A 438 2.99 50.11 -29.44
C PHE A 438 2.97 50.01 -30.97
N CYS A 439 3.79 50.81 -31.63
CA CYS A 439 3.91 50.88 -33.09
C CYS A 439 5.10 50.09 -33.62
#